data_AF-A0A9N8DXD7-F1
#
_entry.id   AF-A0A9N8DXD7-F1
#
_cell.length_a   1.000
_cell.length_b   1.000
_cell.length_c   1.000
_cell.angle_alpha   90.00
_cell.angle_beta   90.00
_cell.angle_gamma   90.00
#
_symmetry.space_group_name_H-M   'P 1'
#
loop_
_entity.id
_entity.type
_entity.pdbx_description
1 polymer ?
#
loop_
_entity_poly.entity_id
_entity_poly.type
_entity_poly.pdbx_seq_one_letter_code
_entity_poly.pdbx_strand_id
1 'polypeptide(L)'
;MFLVSARDMRTTLPRRLWSPFLLLLLSFLVLFLLPPVSSIKPPINNSIEMSNINDRLKELDIALKDPPAPKGNYCLAVRTGNPLHLSGHLPQKQDGRSIWTGKVGTDLTVEEGYESAKCCAIQLLATLSQFLQGDWSRVVRVVKLVGFVQCADSFHQQPAVINGASDLFVKVFGDQVGMHARSAVGTNALPLNIATEVECIVEIKD
;
A
#
# COMPACT_ATOMS: atom_id res chain seq x y z
N MET A 1 4.83 -6.65 57.15
CA MET A 1 5.53 -7.64 57.97
C MET A 1 6.12 -8.69 57.03
N PHE A 2 7.38 -8.73 56.61
CA PHE A 2 8.58 -7.93 56.82
C PHE A 2 9.22 -7.67 55.44
N LEU A 3 9.56 -6.41 55.13
CA LEU A 3 10.47 -6.04 54.05
C LEU A 3 11.90 -6.28 54.57
N VAL A 4 12.58 -7.33 54.11
CA VAL A 4 14.02 -7.50 54.36
C VAL A 4 14.78 -6.73 53.29
N SER A 5 15.34 -5.61 53.74
CA SER A 5 16.21 -4.71 52.99
C SER A 5 17.47 -5.43 52.49
N ALA A 6 17.82 -5.23 51.21
CA ALA A 6 19.01 -5.77 50.55
C ALA A 6 20.35 -5.17 51.03
N ARG A 7 20.47 -4.89 52.34
CA ARG A 7 21.68 -4.35 52.98
C ARG A 7 22.46 -5.39 53.80
N ASP A 8 21.88 -6.56 54.09
CA ASP A 8 22.45 -7.53 55.06
C ASP A 8 23.04 -8.82 54.47
N MET A 9 23.76 -8.73 53.34
CA MET A 9 24.57 -9.87 52.83
C MET A 9 26.03 -9.50 52.55
N ARG A 10 26.61 -8.53 53.27
CA ARG A 10 28.01 -8.10 53.09
C ARG A 10 28.95 -8.45 54.24
N THR A 11 28.64 -9.44 55.07
CA THR A 11 29.44 -9.68 56.30
C THR A 11 29.99 -11.07 56.51
N THR A 12 29.82 -12.06 55.60
CA THR A 12 30.31 -13.43 55.89
C THR A 12 30.99 -14.19 54.74
N LEU A 13 31.52 -13.51 53.71
CA LEU A 13 32.34 -14.16 52.67
C LEU A 13 33.65 -13.39 52.41
N PRO A 14 34.80 -14.09 52.25
CA PRO A 14 36.10 -13.45 52.09
C PRO A 14 36.12 -12.59 50.82
N ARG A 15 36.55 -11.34 50.95
CA ARG A 15 36.60 -10.30 49.89
C ARG A 15 37.52 -10.60 48.70
N ARG A 16 37.99 -11.85 48.53
CA ARG A 16 39.02 -12.23 47.56
C ARG A 16 38.52 -13.02 46.34
N LEU A 17 37.21 -13.23 46.17
CA LEU A 17 36.65 -13.93 45.00
C LEU A 17 35.82 -13.06 44.05
N TRP A 18 35.68 -11.77 44.31
CA TRP A 18 34.90 -10.85 43.47
C TRP A 18 35.84 -10.05 42.55
N SER A 19 36.60 -10.76 41.72
CA SER A 19 37.25 -10.10 40.58
C SER A 19 36.16 -9.73 39.56
N PRO A 20 36.18 -8.52 38.97
CA PRO A 20 35.25 -8.16 37.90
C PRO A 20 35.31 -9.13 36.71
N PHE A 21 36.40 -9.90 36.56
CA PHE A 21 36.51 -10.98 35.58
C PHE A 21 35.56 -12.17 35.85
N LEU A 22 35.30 -12.53 37.11
CA LEU A 22 34.47 -13.70 37.44
C LEU A 22 32.97 -13.41 37.21
N LEU A 23 32.54 -12.17 37.45
CA LEU A 23 31.18 -11.70 37.14
C LEU A 23 30.93 -11.60 35.62
N LEU A 24 31.97 -11.23 34.85
CA LEU A 24 31.89 -11.21 33.38
C LEU A 24 31.81 -12.61 32.77
N LEU A 25 32.48 -13.59 33.38
CA LEU A 25 32.41 -15.00 32.97
C LEU A 25 31.04 -15.63 33.27
N LEU A 26 30.42 -15.26 34.40
CA LEU A 26 29.05 -15.68 34.73
C LEU A 26 27.98 -15.02 33.87
N SER A 27 28.17 -13.77 33.40
CA SER A 27 27.22 -13.12 32.48
C SER A 27 27.27 -13.68 31.06
N PHE A 28 28.45 -14.13 30.60
CA PHE A 28 28.60 -14.78 29.29
C PHE A 28 27.98 -16.18 29.23
N LEU A 29 27.99 -16.93 30.34
CA LEU A 29 27.43 -18.29 30.38
C LEU A 29 25.89 -18.31 30.26
N VAL A 30 25.20 -17.26 30.71
CA VAL A 30 23.73 -17.15 30.60
C VAL A 30 23.28 -16.86 29.16
N LEU A 31 24.13 -16.23 28.34
CA LEU A 31 23.79 -15.88 26.96
C LEU A 31 23.76 -17.08 26.00
N PHE A 32 24.45 -18.18 26.34
CA PHE A 32 24.52 -19.40 25.52
C PHE A 32 23.50 -20.48 25.88
N LEU A 33 22.78 -20.31 27.00
CA LEU A 33 21.69 -21.23 27.40
C LEU A 33 20.31 -20.79 26.88
N LEU A 34 20.20 -19.59 26.33
CA LEU A 34 18.97 -19.15 25.67
C LEU A 34 18.98 -19.66 24.22
N PRO A 35 17.95 -20.41 23.79
CA PRO A 35 17.85 -20.83 22.40
C PRO A 35 17.84 -19.58 21.49
N PRO A 36 18.40 -19.67 20.27
CA PRO A 36 18.42 -18.55 19.35
C PRO A 36 17.00 -18.03 19.14
N VAL A 37 16.83 -16.71 19.26
CA VAL A 37 15.59 -15.99 18.94
C VAL A 37 15.40 -16.00 17.42
N SER A 38 15.24 -17.18 16.83
CA SER A 38 15.06 -17.38 15.39
C SER A 38 13.91 -18.33 15.05
N SER A 39 13.09 -18.73 16.02
CA SER A 39 12.04 -19.73 15.78
C SER A 39 10.67 -19.41 16.38
N ILE A 40 10.47 -18.24 16.98
CA ILE A 40 9.12 -17.77 17.30
C ILE A 40 8.62 -17.00 16.07
N LYS A 41 8.22 -17.75 15.04
CA LYS A 41 7.20 -17.19 14.13
C LYS A 41 5.96 -17.00 15.01
N PRO A 42 5.38 -15.79 15.09
CA PRO A 42 4.06 -15.66 15.68
C PRO A 42 3.13 -16.64 14.96
N PRO A 43 2.09 -17.18 15.62
CA PRO A 43 1.09 -17.95 14.90
C PRO A 43 0.64 -17.07 13.75
N ILE A 44 0.95 -17.49 12.53
CA ILE A 44 0.33 -16.91 11.34
C ILE A 44 -1.12 -17.29 11.54
N ASN A 45 -1.88 -16.36 12.11
CA ASN A 45 -3.30 -16.50 12.20
C ASN A 45 -3.77 -16.38 10.75
N ASN A 46 -3.87 -17.53 10.07
CA ASN A 46 -4.47 -17.70 8.75
C ASN A 46 -5.97 -17.32 8.75
N SER A 47 -6.47 -16.64 9.78
CA SER A 47 -7.82 -16.08 9.86
C SER A 47 -7.98 -14.76 9.09
N ILE A 48 -6.95 -14.28 8.40
CA ILE A 48 -7.19 -13.51 7.18
C ILE A 48 -7.25 -14.52 6.04
N GLU A 49 -8.28 -15.38 6.05
CA GLU A 49 -8.93 -15.69 4.78
C GLU A 49 -9.11 -14.36 4.07
N MET A 50 -8.86 -14.29 2.76
CA MET A 50 -9.17 -13.11 1.96
C MET A 50 -10.56 -12.62 2.36
N SER A 51 -10.65 -11.62 3.24
CA SER A 51 -11.87 -10.86 3.40
C SER A 51 -12.17 -10.41 1.99
N ASN A 52 -13.28 -10.92 1.46
CA ASN A 52 -13.57 -10.89 0.04
C ASN A 52 -13.26 -9.48 -0.46
N ILE A 53 -12.50 -9.33 -1.53
CA ILE A 53 -12.14 -7.99 -2.05
C ILE A 53 -13.39 -7.12 -2.20
N ASN A 54 -14.53 -7.74 -2.52
CA ASN A 54 -15.83 -7.09 -2.53
C ASN A 54 -16.29 -6.55 -1.16
N ASP A 55 -16.01 -7.23 -0.06
CA ASP A 55 -16.33 -6.75 1.28
C ASP A 55 -15.39 -5.60 1.69
N ARG A 56 -14.10 -5.67 1.35
CA ARG A 56 -13.19 -4.52 1.55
C ARG A 56 -13.63 -3.30 0.76
N LEU A 57 -14.08 -3.48 -0.48
CA LEU A 57 -14.64 -2.40 -1.29
C LEU A 57 -15.89 -1.80 -0.64
N LYS A 58 -16.78 -2.62 -0.06
CA LYS A 58 -17.94 -2.14 0.70
C LYS A 58 -17.53 -1.37 1.97
N GLU A 59 -16.56 -1.88 2.73
CA GLU A 59 -16.03 -1.23 3.95
C GLU A 59 -15.41 0.14 3.64
N LEU A 60 -14.82 0.30 2.46
CA LEU A 60 -14.26 1.56 1.97
C LEU A 60 -15.30 2.49 1.32
N ASP A 61 -16.58 2.10 1.30
CA ASP A 61 -17.67 2.80 0.61
C ASP A 61 -17.37 3.01 -0.89
N ILE A 62 -16.89 1.96 -1.54
CA ILE A 62 -16.54 1.96 -2.97
C ILE A 62 -17.48 1.02 -3.72
N ALA A 63 -18.35 1.62 -4.53
CA ALA A 63 -19.11 0.90 -5.55
C ALA A 63 -18.37 0.95 -6.90
N LEU A 64 -17.97 -0.21 -7.41
CA LEU A 64 -17.43 -0.32 -8.76
C LEU A 64 -18.58 -0.28 -9.78
N LYS A 65 -18.56 0.72 -10.66
CA LYS A 65 -19.49 0.84 -11.78
C LYS A 65 -18.83 0.27 -13.04
N ASP A 66 -19.63 -0.13 -14.02
CA ASP A 66 -19.08 -0.55 -15.31
C ASP A 66 -18.26 0.59 -15.93
N PRO A 67 -17.02 0.30 -16.39
CA PRO A 67 -16.19 1.31 -17.01
C PRO A 67 -16.80 1.74 -18.36
N PRO A 68 -16.64 3.01 -18.76
CA PRO A 68 -17.17 3.50 -20.02
C PRO A 68 -16.45 2.86 -21.22
N ALA A 69 -17.18 2.63 -22.32
CA ALA A 69 -16.57 2.15 -23.55
C ALA A 69 -15.44 3.08 -24.03
N PRO A 70 -14.36 2.54 -24.64
CA PRO A 70 -13.30 3.35 -25.26
C PRO A 70 -13.87 4.38 -26.23
N LYS A 71 -13.33 5.60 -26.20
CA LYS A 71 -13.78 6.71 -27.07
C LYS A 71 -12.95 6.83 -28.36
N GLY A 72 -12.16 5.82 -28.69
CA GLY A 72 -11.27 5.80 -29.85
C GLY A 72 -10.72 4.40 -30.11
N ASN A 73 -9.72 4.29 -30.98
CA ASN A 73 -9.12 3.02 -31.38
C ASN A 73 -8.09 2.49 -30.37
N TYR A 74 -8.55 2.21 -29.15
CA TYR A 74 -7.76 1.62 -28.07
C TYR A 74 -8.64 0.75 -27.16
N CYS A 75 -8.03 -0.13 -26.37
CA CYS A 75 -8.72 -0.97 -25.40
C CYS A 75 -8.52 -0.44 -23.97
N LEU A 76 -9.46 -0.69 -23.07
CA LEU A 76 -9.29 -0.35 -21.65
C LEU A 76 -8.26 -1.25 -20.96
N ALA A 77 -8.16 -2.50 -21.41
CA ALA A 77 -7.18 -3.45 -20.94
C ALA A 77 -6.72 -4.39 -22.06
N VAL A 78 -5.45 -4.78 -22.02
CA VAL A 78 -4.83 -5.75 -22.95
C VAL A 78 -3.98 -6.72 -22.13
N ARG A 79 -4.19 -8.03 -22.35
CA ARG A 79 -3.44 -9.09 -21.68
C ARG A 79 -2.41 -9.69 -22.62
N THR A 80 -1.17 -9.88 -22.14
CA THR A 80 -0.11 -10.59 -22.88
C THR A 80 0.58 -11.58 -21.95
N GLY A 81 0.12 -12.83 -21.92
CA GLY A 81 0.53 -13.80 -20.89
C GLY A 81 -0.11 -13.47 -19.55
N ASN A 82 0.66 -13.42 -18.46
CA ASN A 82 0.14 -13.07 -17.13
C ASN A 82 -0.06 -11.55 -16.92
N PRO A 83 0.76 -10.64 -17.49
CA PRO A 83 0.52 -9.20 -17.41
C PRO A 83 -0.77 -8.76 -18.10
N LEU A 84 -1.59 -8.02 -17.37
CA LEU A 84 -2.72 -7.24 -17.85
C LEU A 84 -2.34 -5.75 -17.77
N HIS A 85 -2.29 -5.10 -18.92
CA HIS A 85 -2.04 -3.67 -19.06
C HIS A 85 -3.37 -2.94 -19.10
N LEU A 86 -3.62 -2.04 -18.15
CA LEU A 86 -4.78 -1.16 -18.15
C LEU A 86 -4.35 0.22 -18.66
N SER A 87 -5.14 0.78 -19.57
CA SER A 87 -4.94 2.13 -20.11
C SER A 87 -5.11 3.20 -19.02
N GLY A 88 -4.74 4.44 -19.32
CA GLY A 88 -4.97 5.58 -18.43
C GLY A 88 -6.45 5.79 -18.11
N HIS A 89 -6.76 5.97 -16.82
CA HIS A 89 -8.11 6.22 -16.33
C HIS A 89 -8.26 7.61 -15.73
N LEU A 90 -9.40 8.22 -16.03
CA LEU A 90 -9.78 9.57 -15.61
C LEU A 90 -10.28 9.58 -14.14
N PRO A 91 -10.17 10.71 -13.43
CA PRO A 91 -10.55 10.84 -12.04
C PRO A 91 -12.05 11.18 -11.91
N GLN A 92 -12.92 10.29 -12.40
CA GLN A 92 -14.36 10.46 -12.28
C GLN A 92 -14.76 10.28 -10.81
N LYS A 93 -15.48 11.26 -10.24
CA LYS A 93 -16.00 11.17 -8.88
C LYS A 93 -17.05 10.06 -8.79
N GLN A 94 -17.23 9.50 -7.60
CA GLN A 94 -18.19 8.41 -7.36
C GLN A 94 -19.65 8.80 -7.68
N ASP A 95 -19.99 10.10 -7.75
CA ASP A 95 -21.29 10.58 -8.27
C ASP A 95 -21.55 10.20 -9.74
N GLY A 96 -20.51 9.79 -10.48
CA GLY A 96 -20.55 9.38 -11.88
C GLY A 96 -20.78 10.53 -12.87
N ARG A 97 -20.84 11.78 -12.41
CA ARG A 97 -21.13 12.97 -13.24
C ARG A 97 -19.97 13.94 -13.26
N SER A 98 -19.31 14.11 -12.12
CA SER A 98 -18.24 15.07 -11.93
C SER A 98 -16.89 14.42 -12.18
N ILE A 99 -15.93 15.20 -12.68
CA ILE A 99 -14.55 14.78 -12.88
C ILE A 99 -13.66 15.81 -12.19
N TRP A 100 -12.58 15.37 -11.55
CA TRP A 100 -11.57 16.30 -11.02
C TRP A 100 -10.82 16.95 -12.19
N THR A 101 -10.85 18.28 -12.25
CA THR A 101 -10.24 19.08 -13.33
C THR A 101 -9.42 20.23 -12.75
N GLY A 102 -8.43 20.69 -13.50
CA GLY A 102 -7.53 21.79 -13.11
C GLY A 102 -6.12 21.31 -12.72
N LYS A 103 -5.26 22.28 -12.44
CA LYS A 103 -3.85 22.07 -12.07
C LYS A 103 -3.68 22.00 -10.56
N VAL A 104 -3.03 20.94 -10.08
CA VAL A 104 -2.60 20.85 -8.68
C VAL A 104 -1.50 21.89 -8.40
N GLY A 105 -1.65 22.62 -7.29
CA GLY A 105 -0.79 23.75 -6.94
C GLY A 105 -1.20 25.07 -7.60
N THR A 106 -2.29 25.11 -8.36
CA THR A 106 -2.89 26.34 -8.89
C THR A 106 -4.39 26.38 -8.62
N ASP A 107 -5.12 25.42 -9.18
CA ASP A 107 -6.58 25.31 -9.05
C ASP A 107 -6.98 24.36 -7.92
N LEU A 108 -6.14 23.35 -7.64
CA LEU A 108 -6.40 22.29 -6.66
C LEU A 108 -5.29 22.19 -5.62
N THR A 109 -5.64 21.78 -4.40
CA THR A 109 -4.67 21.43 -3.34
C THR A 109 -4.07 20.05 -3.56
N VAL A 110 -3.04 19.70 -2.77
CA VAL A 110 -2.44 18.36 -2.78
C VAL A 110 -3.46 17.29 -2.37
N GLU A 111 -4.30 17.61 -1.38
CA GLU A 111 -5.35 16.73 -0.84
C GLU A 111 -6.44 16.48 -1.88
N GLU A 112 -6.85 17.51 -2.62
CA GLU A 112 -7.78 17.36 -3.75
C GLU A 112 -7.16 16.53 -4.88
N GLY A 113 -5.87 16.73 -5.15
CA GLY A 113 -5.11 15.87 -6.06
C GLY A 113 -5.07 14.42 -5.60
N TYR A 114 -4.88 14.18 -4.30
CA TYR A 114 -4.91 12.84 -3.71
C TYR A 114 -6.25 12.16 -3.95
N GLU A 115 -7.37 12.83 -3.66
CA GLU A 115 -8.71 12.28 -3.94
C GLU A 115 -8.95 12.09 -5.44
N SER A 116 -8.40 12.95 -6.29
CA SER A 116 -8.40 12.76 -7.75
C SER A 116 -7.69 11.47 -8.17
N ALA A 117 -6.47 11.22 -7.70
CA ALA A 117 -5.72 10.00 -8.01
C ALA A 117 -6.43 8.73 -7.47
N LYS A 118 -7.03 8.82 -6.28
CA LYS A 118 -7.87 7.76 -5.73
C LYS A 118 -9.07 7.45 -6.62
N CYS A 119 -9.74 8.46 -7.19
CA CYS A 119 -10.80 8.26 -8.16
C CYS A 119 -10.31 7.52 -9.42
N CYS A 120 -9.12 7.84 -9.95
CA CYS A 120 -8.53 7.08 -11.05
C CYS A 120 -8.34 5.60 -10.68
N ALA A 121 -7.86 5.31 -9.47
CA ALA A 121 -7.68 3.94 -8.99
C ALA A 121 -9.00 3.18 -8.85
N ILE A 122 -10.08 3.83 -8.42
CA ILE A 122 -11.43 3.21 -8.41
C ILE A 122 -11.84 2.79 -9.83
N GLN A 123 -11.61 3.66 -10.82
CA GLN A 123 -11.93 3.34 -12.21
C GLN A 123 -11.05 2.23 -12.78
N LEU A 124 -9.77 2.15 -12.39
CA LEU A 124 -8.89 1.03 -12.73
C LEU A 124 -9.40 -0.29 -12.12
N LEU A 125 -9.82 -0.27 -10.85
CA LEU A 125 -10.41 -1.43 -10.19
C LEU A 125 -11.71 -1.88 -10.87
N ALA A 126 -12.54 -0.95 -11.33
CA ALA A 126 -13.73 -1.28 -12.10
C ALA A 126 -13.41 -2.01 -13.41
N THR A 127 -12.45 -1.50 -14.18
CA THR A 127 -11.97 -2.16 -15.41
C THR A 127 -11.34 -3.52 -15.13
N LEU A 128 -10.56 -3.64 -14.06
CA LEU A 128 -9.98 -4.91 -13.63
C LEU A 128 -11.08 -5.91 -13.25
N SER A 129 -12.06 -5.49 -12.44
CA SER A 129 -13.20 -6.31 -12.06
C SER A 129 -13.98 -6.81 -13.27
N GLN A 130 -14.25 -5.93 -14.24
CA GLN A 130 -14.94 -6.29 -15.48
C GLN A 130 -14.15 -7.34 -16.27
N PHE A 131 -12.84 -7.14 -16.45
CA PHE A 131 -11.97 -8.10 -17.14
C PHE A 131 -11.94 -9.46 -16.44
N LEU A 132 -11.95 -9.46 -15.10
CA LEU A 132 -11.92 -10.64 -14.27
C LEU A 132 -13.30 -11.28 -14.04
N GLN A 133 -14.38 -10.67 -14.56
CA GLN A 133 -15.77 -11.10 -14.29
C GLN A 133 -16.09 -11.15 -12.78
N GLY A 134 -15.48 -10.26 -12.00
CA GLY A 134 -15.62 -10.18 -10.55
C GLY A 134 -14.80 -11.20 -9.76
N ASP A 135 -14.00 -12.06 -10.42
CA ASP A 135 -13.14 -13.03 -9.75
C ASP A 135 -11.78 -12.43 -9.37
N TRP A 136 -11.74 -11.82 -8.18
CA TRP A 136 -10.53 -11.22 -7.62
C TRP A 136 -9.44 -12.23 -7.26
N SER A 137 -9.76 -13.52 -7.14
CA SER A 137 -8.77 -14.56 -6.79
C SER A 137 -7.70 -14.75 -7.87
N ARG A 138 -7.97 -14.22 -9.07
CA ARG A 138 -7.09 -14.23 -10.24
C ARG A 138 -6.02 -13.13 -10.20
N VAL A 139 -6.13 -12.14 -9.31
CA VAL A 139 -5.09 -11.13 -9.12
C VAL A 139 -3.93 -11.72 -8.35
N VAL A 140 -2.75 -11.76 -8.96
CA VAL A 140 -1.51 -12.21 -8.31
C VAL A 140 -0.82 -11.05 -7.61
N ARG A 141 -0.65 -9.93 -8.32
CA ARG A 141 -0.08 -8.69 -7.77
C ARG A 141 -0.32 -7.47 -8.66
N VAL A 142 -0.31 -6.29 -8.06
CA VAL A 142 -0.14 -5.03 -8.79
C VAL A 142 1.35 -4.87 -9.10
N VAL A 143 1.72 -4.88 -10.37
CA VAL A 143 3.12 -4.82 -10.80
C VAL A 143 3.61 -3.38 -10.77
N LYS A 144 2.84 -2.46 -11.38
CA LYS A 144 3.24 -1.06 -11.54
C LYS A 144 2.04 -0.12 -11.63
N LEU A 145 2.16 1.05 -11.01
CA LEU A 145 1.34 2.24 -11.31
C LEU A 145 2.18 3.30 -12.01
N VAL A 146 1.59 3.98 -12.99
CA VAL A 146 2.13 5.24 -13.53
C VAL A 146 1.06 6.31 -13.34
N GLY A 147 1.42 7.35 -12.60
CA GLY A 147 0.55 8.48 -12.31
C GLY A 147 1.05 9.76 -12.96
N PHE A 148 0.17 10.40 -13.71
CA PHE A 148 0.37 11.70 -14.32
C PHE A 148 -0.43 12.74 -13.54
N VAL A 149 0.23 13.80 -13.11
CA VAL A 149 -0.39 14.89 -12.36
C VAL A 149 -0.31 16.17 -13.17
N GLN A 150 -1.46 16.69 -13.59
CA GLN A 150 -1.54 18.03 -14.17
C GLN A 150 -1.28 19.05 -13.05
N CYS A 151 -0.16 19.77 -13.12
CA CYS A 151 0.29 20.64 -12.01
C CYS A 151 1.00 21.90 -12.48
N ALA A 152 1.22 22.83 -11.54
CA ALA A 152 2.06 24.01 -11.74
C ALA A 152 3.54 23.64 -11.99
N ASP A 153 4.26 24.48 -12.72
CA ASP A 153 5.68 24.25 -13.06
C ASP A 153 6.58 24.15 -11.81
N SER A 154 6.22 24.85 -10.73
CA SER A 154 6.91 24.82 -9.44
C SER A 154 6.37 23.77 -8.46
N PHE A 155 5.49 22.88 -8.92
CA PHE A 155 4.93 21.82 -8.08
C PHE A 155 5.86 20.59 -8.06
N HIS A 156 6.18 20.11 -6.86
CA HIS A 156 7.13 19.00 -6.66
C HIS A 156 6.57 17.88 -5.75
N GLN A 157 5.26 17.88 -5.52
CA GLN A 157 4.58 16.93 -4.62
C GLN A 157 3.73 15.90 -5.38
N GLN A 158 4.08 15.58 -6.63
CA GLN A 158 3.40 14.55 -7.44
C GLN A 158 3.34 13.19 -6.72
N PRO A 159 4.39 12.73 -6.00
CA PRO A 159 4.28 11.50 -5.22
C PRO A 159 3.19 11.54 -4.15
N ALA A 160 2.96 12.68 -3.50
CA ALA A 160 1.91 12.83 -2.49
C ALA A 160 0.51 12.74 -3.10
N VAL A 161 0.32 13.31 -4.29
CA VAL A 161 -0.92 13.18 -5.08
C VAL A 161 -1.17 11.71 -5.46
N ILE A 162 -0.19 11.03 -6.05
CA ILE A 162 -0.35 9.64 -6.51
C ILE A 162 -0.47 8.63 -5.34
N ASN A 163 -0.14 9.03 -4.10
CA ASN A 163 -0.47 8.20 -2.93
C ASN A 163 -1.97 7.90 -2.82
N GLY A 164 -2.86 8.76 -3.34
CA GLY A 164 -4.30 8.46 -3.37
C GLY A 164 -4.64 7.17 -4.11
N ALA A 165 -3.96 6.95 -5.24
CA ALA A 165 -4.08 5.69 -5.98
C ALA A 165 -3.39 4.55 -5.23
N SER A 166 -2.13 4.76 -4.82
CA SER A 166 -1.32 3.70 -4.19
C SER A 166 -1.95 3.16 -2.89
N ASP A 167 -2.41 4.05 -2.02
CA ASP A 167 -3.03 3.70 -0.74
C ASP A 167 -4.30 2.90 -0.96
N LEU A 168 -5.09 3.22 -2.00
CA LEU A 168 -6.30 2.46 -2.31
C LEU A 168 -5.96 1.02 -2.73
N PHE A 169 -5.00 0.83 -3.65
CA PHE A 169 -4.59 -0.51 -4.06
C PHE A 169 -4.09 -1.35 -2.88
N VAL A 170 -3.34 -0.74 -1.95
CA VAL A 170 -2.88 -1.43 -0.74
C VAL A 170 -4.04 -1.73 0.22
N LYS A 171 -4.96 -0.79 0.45
CA LYS A 171 -6.15 -1.01 1.30
C LYS A 171 -7.04 -2.14 0.76
N VAL A 172 -7.22 -2.20 -0.56
CA VAL A 172 -8.05 -3.21 -1.22
C VAL A 172 -7.35 -4.57 -1.21
N PHE A 173 -6.11 -4.67 -1.71
CA PHE A 173 -5.44 -5.96 -1.92
C PHE A 173 -4.56 -6.42 -0.75
N GLY A 174 -4.27 -5.56 0.23
CA GLY A 174 -3.26 -5.79 1.25
C GLY A 174 -1.83 -5.64 0.72
N ASP A 175 -0.85 -5.59 1.61
CA ASP A 175 0.54 -5.24 1.26
C ASP A 175 1.18 -6.19 0.22
N GLN A 176 0.96 -7.50 0.36
CA GLN A 176 1.61 -8.51 -0.50
C GLN A 176 1.21 -8.40 -1.98
N VAL A 177 -0.07 -8.09 -2.23
CA VAL A 177 -0.64 -8.03 -3.58
C VAL A 177 -0.71 -6.59 -4.08
N GLY A 178 -1.00 -5.64 -3.18
CA GLY A 178 -1.25 -4.24 -3.50
C GLY A 178 -0.02 -3.36 -3.61
N MET A 179 1.13 -3.71 -3.01
CA MET A 179 2.37 -2.94 -3.18
C MET A 179 2.97 -3.12 -4.58
N HIS A 180 3.36 -2.00 -5.20
CA HIS A 180 3.74 -1.94 -6.61
C HIS A 180 4.93 -1.02 -6.87
N ALA A 181 5.60 -1.22 -8.00
CA ALA A 181 6.51 -0.22 -8.55
C ALA A 181 5.73 1.04 -8.98
N ARG A 182 6.37 2.21 -8.99
CA ARG A 182 5.66 3.46 -9.29
C ARG A 182 6.48 4.49 -10.02
N SER A 183 5.82 5.24 -10.91
CA SER A 183 6.27 6.53 -11.41
C SER A 183 5.18 7.57 -11.14
N ALA A 184 5.55 8.73 -10.59
CA ALA A 184 4.64 9.85 -10.35
C ALA A 184 5.26 11.10 -10.98
N VAL A 185 4.68 11.58 -12.08
CA VAL A 185 5.26 12.63 -12.92
C VAL A 185 4.32 13.80 -13.09
N GLY A 186 4.89 15.00 -13.21
CA GLY A 186 4.15 16.20 -13.55
C GLY A 186 3.93 16.31 -15.05
N THR A 187 2.79 16.85 -15.44
CA THR A 187 2.44 17.21 -16.82
C THR A 187 1.82 18.61 -16.85
N ASN A 188 2.01 19.31 -17.97
CA ASN A 188 1.43 20.64 -18.18
C ASN A 188 -0.07 20.60 -18.53
N ALA A 189 -0.56 19.48 -19.07
CA ALA A 189 -1.96 19.29 -19.46
C ALA A 189 -2.31 17.79 -19.58
N LEU A 190 -3.56 17.46 -19.28
CA LEU A 190 -4.17 16.15 -19.52
C LEU A 190 -5.47 16.29 -20.35
N PRO A 191 -5.91 15.21 -21.04
CA PRO A 191 -7.17 15.21 -21.77
C PRO A 191 -8.34 15.68 -20.91
N LEU A 192 -9.25 16.48 -21.46
CA LEU A 192 -10.40 17.05 -20.72
C LEU A 192 -10.01 17.94 -19.53
N ASN A 193 -8.76 18.41 -19.45
CA ASN A 193 -8.24 19.22 -18.34
C ASN A 193 -8.35 18.51 -16.98
N ILE A 194 -8.28 17.18 -16.96
CA ILE A 194 -8.34 16.40 -15.70
C ILE A 194 -7.13 16.67 -14.81
N ALA A 195 -7.31 16.54 -13.50
CA ALA A 195 -6.24 16.79 -12.53
C ALA A 195 -5.19 15.68 -12.50
N THR A 196 -5.61 14.43 -12.65
CA THR A 196 -4.72 13.26 -12.61
C THR A 196 -5.17 12.21 -13.63
N GLU A 197 -4.22 11.47 -14.17
CA GLU A 197 -4.46 10.24 -14.94
C GLU A 197 -3.60 9.12 -14.33
N VAL A 198 -4.15 7.92 -14.18
CA VAL A 198 -3.39 6.76 -13.68
C VAL A 198 -3.62 5.56 -14.58
N GLU A 199 -2.54 4.87 -14.91
CA GLU A 199 -2.54 3.57 -15.58
C GLU A 199 -1.88 2.52 -14.67
N CYS A 200 -2.17 1.23 -14.93
CA CYS A 200 -1.56 0.16 -14.16
C CYS A 200 -1.26 -1.10 -14.96
N ILE A 201 -0.30 -1.86 -14.44
CA ILE A 201 0.00 -3.22 -14.87
C ILE A 201 -0.28 -4.14 -13.70
N VAL A 202 -1.10 -5.16 -13.94
CA VAL A 202 -1.49 -6.16 -12.94
C VAL A 202 -1.09 -7.54 -13.46
N GLU A 203 -0.45 -8.33 -12.62
CA GLU A 203 -0.22 -9.74 -12.93
C GLU A 203 -1.46 -10.54 -12.54
N ILE A 204 -1.99 -11.30 -13.49
CA ILE A 204 -3.15 -12.16 -13.29
C ILE A 204 -2.84 -13.59 -13.68
N LYS A 205 -3.61 -14.52 -13.12
CA LYS A 205 -3.63 -15.94 -13.50
C LYS A 205 -4.98 -16.30 -14.13
N ASP A 206 -5.02 -17.46 -14.76
CA ASP A 206 -6.26 -18.00 -15.31
C ASP A 206 -7.24 -18.41 -14.21
#